data_AF-A0AAW9J8C9-F1
#
_entry.id   AF-A0AAW9J8C9-F1
#
_cell.length_a   1.000
_cell.length_b   1.000
_cell.length_c   1.000
_cell.angle_alpha   90.00
_cell.angle_beta   90.00
_cell.angle_gamma   90.00
#
_symmetry.space_group_name_H-M   'P 1'
#
loop_
_entity.id
_entity.type
_entity.pdbx_description
1 polymer ?
#
loop_
_entity_poly.entity_id
_entity_poly.type
_entity_poly.pdbx_seq_one_letter_code
_entity_poly.pdbx_strand_id
1 'polypeptide(L)'
;MGVRNLLRETGILTEVEGVLTLDYRIDENMVKTDELKRAYVRGAFIGGGSITNPEKTYHLEFVTHSEDYAKDLSVLINTFGLNSKVIQRKNSYIIYLKEGEQISNLLGIIGAHTSLLELENIRIMKEMRNNVNRLVNCETANLS
;
A
#
# COMPACT_ATOMS: atom_id res chain seq x y z
N MET A 1 26.24 -5.84 -14.04
CA MET A 1 24.89 -6.19 -14.55
C MET A 1 24.44 -5.10 -15.51
N GLY A 2 23.97 -5.45 -16.71
CA GLY A 2 23.38 -4.48 -17.64
C GLY A 2 21.87 -4.34 -17.42
N VAL A 3 21.31 -3.16 -17.71
CA VAL A 3 19.87 -2.84 -17.54
C VAL A 3 18.98 -3.88 -18.23
N ARG A 4 19.35 -4.32 -19.44
CA ARG A 4 18.61 -5.34 -20.20
C ARG A 4 18.53 -6.69 -19.48
N ASN A 5 19.62 -7.12 -18.83
CA ASN A 5 19.63 -8.37 -18.10
C ASN A 5 18.75 -8.27 -16.85
N LEU A 6 18.84 -7.15 -16.12
CA LEU A 6 17.97 -6.90 -14.98
C LEU A 6 16.49 -6.95 -15.37
N LEU A 7 16.09 -6.26 -16.44
CA LEU A 7 14.69 -6.25 -16.89
C LEU A 7 14.19 -7.65 -17.30
N ARG A 8 15.06 -8.50 -17.84
CA ARG A 8 14.73 -9.91 -18.13
C ARG A 8 14.62 -10.75 -16.86
N GLU A 9 15.57 -10.59 -15.94
CA GLU A 9 15.59 -11.31 -14.66
C GLU A 9 14.36 -10.97 -13.78
N THR A 10 13.87 -9.74 -13.84
CA THR A 10 12.67 -9.31 -13.12
C THR A 10 11.36 -9.64 -13.84
N GLY A 11 11.40 -10.28 -15.02
CA GLY A 11 10.22 -10.61 -15.82
C GLY A 11 9.55 -9.42 -16.53
N ILE A 12 10.09 -8.20 -16.41
CA ILE A 12 9.51 -6.99 -17.01
C ILE A 12 9.69 -6.99 -18.53
N LEU A 13 10.81 -7.54 -19.01
CA LEU A 13 11.14 -7.64 -20.43
C LEU A 13 11.10 -9.09 -20.88
N THR A 14 10.08 -9.44 -21.64
CA THR A 14 9.87 -10.77 -22.22
C THR A 14 10.19 -10.76 -23.71
N GLU A 15 10.49 -11.94 -24.25
CA GLU A 15 10.74 -12.14 -25.68
C GLU A 15 9.75 -13.17 -26.22
N VAL A 16 8.82 -12.71 -27.05
CA VAL A 16 7.77 -13.54 -27.66
C VAL A 16 7.99 -13.50 -29.17
N GLU A 17 8.23 -14.67 -29.77
CA GLU A 17 8.47 -14.81 -31.23
C GLU A 17 9.62 -13.93 -31.76
N GLY A 18 10.65 -13.68 -30.93
CA GLY A 18 11.81 -12.84 -31.29
C GLY A 18 11.56 -11.33 -31.16
N VAL A 19 10.38 -10.91 -30.67
CA VAL A 19 10.04 -9.52 -30.38
C VAL A 19 10.14 -9.26 -28.87
N LEU A 20 10.81 -8.17 -28.50
CA LEU A 20 10.90 -7.72 -27.12
C LEU A 20 9.60 -7.00 -26.72
N THR A 21 8.94 -7.51 -25.69
CA THR A 21 7.69 -6.97 -25.14
C THR A 21 7.85 -6.62 -23.66
N LEU A 22 7.13 -5.59 -23.22
CA LEU A 22 7.02 -5.27 -21.80
C LEU A 22 5.84 -6.02 -21.20
N ASP A 23 6.11 -6.81 -20.16
CA ASP A 23 5.07 -7.39 -19.33
C ASP A 23 4.90 -6.53 -18.07
N TYR A 24 3.66 -6.11 -17.82
CA TYR A 24 3.30 -5.28 -16.68
C TYR A 24 2.69 -6.10 -15.54
N ARG A 25 2.64 -7.43 -15.65
CA ARG A 25 2.21 -8.31 -14.57
C ARG A 25 3.34 -8.55 -13.57
N ILE A 26 2.96 -9.03 -12.39
CA ILE A 26 3.93 -9.45 -11.38
C ILE A 26 4.39 -10.88 -11.70
N ASP A 27 5.66 -11.06 -12.05
CA ASP A 27 6.25 -12.40 -12.25
C ASP A 27 6.16 -13.23 -10.96
N GLU A 28 5.68 -14.47 -11.06
CA GLU A 28 5.47 -15.35 -9.92
C GLU A 28 6.77 -15.63 -9.14
N ASN A 29 7.92 -15.67 -9.82
CA ASN A 29 9.23 -15.87 -9.19
C ASN A 29 9.62 -14.71 -8.28
N MET A 30 9.12 -13.50 -8.57
CA MET A 30 9.36 -12.30 -7.77
C MET A 30 8.54 -12.27 -6.48
N VAL A 31 7.54 -13.15 -6.34
CA VAL A 31 6.62 -13.20 -5.20
C VAL A 31 6.42 -14.62 -4.63
N LYS A 32 7.31 -15.55 -4.97
CA LYS A 32 7.22 -16.97 -4.60
C LYS A 32 7.34 -17.27 -3.09
N THR A 33 8.03 -16.42 -2.33
CA THR A 33 8.20 -16.56 -0.87
C THR A 33 7.70 -15.31 -0.16
N ASP A 34 7.33 -15.44 1.11
CA ASP A 34 6.83 -14.27 1.86
C ASP A 34 7.88 -13.17 2.02
N GLU A 35 9.17 -13.51 2.06
CA GLU A 35 10.25 -12.51 2.03
C GLU A 35 10.28 -11.74 0.70
N LEU A 36 10.14 -12.44 -0.42
CA LEU A 36 10.09 -11.82 -1.74
C LEU A 36 8.83 -10.98 -1.93
N LYS A 37 7.67 -11.45 -1.45
CA LYS A 37 6.43 -10.65 -1.42
C LYS A 37 6.62 -9.34 -0.64
N ARG A 38 7.23 -9.41 0.56
CA ARG A 38 7.54 -8.22 1.38
C ARG A 38 8.49 -7.26 0.64
N ALA A 39 9.55 -7.80 0.06
CA ALA A 39 10.52 -7.02 -0.71
C ALA A 39 9.86 -6.34 -1.93
N TYR A 40 8.97 -7.06 -2.62
CA TYR A 40 8.23 -6.55 -3.76
C TYR A 40 7.30 -5.40 -3.38
N VAL A 41 6.47 -5.58 -2.35
CA VAL A 41 5.56 -4.54 -1.87
C VAL A 41 6.33 -3.32 -1.37
N ARG A 42 7.47 -3.52 -0.69
CA ARG A 42 8.39 -2.44 -0.30
C ARG A 42 8.90 -1.68 -1.53
N GLY A 43 9.36 -2.39 -2.55
CA GLY A 43 9.82 -1.80 -3.81
C GLY A 43 8.72 -1.00 -4.51
N ALA A 44 7.51 -1.57 -4.60
CA ALA A 44 6.34 -0.90 -5.15
C ALA A 44 5.98 0.37 -4.37
N PHE A 45 6.09 0.35 -3.04
CA PHE A 45 5.81 1.52 -2.21
C PHE A 45 6.84 2.64 -2.43
N ILE A 46 8.11 2.30 -2.58
CA ILE A 46 9.17 3.28 -2.91
C ILE A 46 8.96 3.85 -4.33
N GLY A 47 8.54 3.01 -5.28
CA GLY A 47 8.41 3.40 -6.68
C GLY A 47 7.15 4.21 -7.01
N GLY A 48 6.05 3.99 -6.29
CA GLY A 48 4.78 4.65 -6.60
C GLY A 48 3.81 4.76 -5.42
N GLY A 49 4.28 4.51 -4.19
CA GLY A 49 3.49 4.58 -2.97
C GLY A 49 3.51 5.97 -2.31
N SER A 50 2.45 6.30 -1.58
CA SER A 50 2.39 7.49 -0.73
C SER A 50 1.41 7.33 0.42
N ILE A 51 1.58 8.14 1.46
CA ILE A 51 0.67 8.22 2.61
C ILE A 51 0.23 9.67 2.77
N THR A 52 -1.07 9.90 2.83
CA THR A 52 -1.62 11.22 3.19
C THR A 52 -1.38 11.46 4.67
N ASN A 53 -1.15 12.72 5.06
CA ASN A 53 -0.94 13.09 6.46
C ASN A 53 -2.05 12.46 7.35
N PRO A 54 -1.68 11.51 8.24
CA PRO A 54 -2.64 10.72 9.00
C PRO A 54 -3.34 11.54 10.08
N GLU A 55 -2.88 12.74 10.41
CA GLU A 55 -3.63 13.69 11.25
C GLU A 55 -4.93 14.12 10.56
N LYS A 56 -4.95 14.23 9.23
CA LYS A 56 -6.13 14.59 8.45
C LYS A 56 -6.98 13.38 8.14
N THR A 57 -6.42 12.41 7.41
CA THR A 57 -7.15 11.21 6.97
C THR A 57 -6.21 10.02 6.83
N TYR A 58 -6.72 8.83 7.11
CA TYR A 58 -6.00 7.59 6.84
C TYR A 58 -6.16 7.24 5.36
N HIS A 59 -5.08 7.39 4.62
CA HIS A 59 -5.05 7.04 3.20
C HIS A 59 -3.62 6.70 2.80
N LEU A 60 -3.40 5.44 2.46
CA LEU A 60 -2.18 4.96 1.80
C LEU A 60 -2.56 4.54 0.39
N GLU A 61 -1.76 4.94 -0.60
CA GLU A 61 -2.00 4.57 -1.99
C GLU A 61 -0.73 4.18 -2.75
N PHE A 62 -0.91 3.38 -3.79
CA PHE A 62 0.05 3.11 -4.85
C PHE A 62 -0.56 3.58 -6.17
N VAL A 63 0.23 4.23 -7.03
CA VAL A 63 -0.23 4.74 -8.33
C VAL A 63 0.49 4.01 -9.46
N THR A 64 -0.27 3.52 -10.44
CA THR A 64 0.26 2.87 -11.65
C THR A 64 -0.56 3.24 -12.88
N HIS A 65 -0.02 2.99 -14.08
CA HIS A 65 -0.74 3.16 -15.35
C HIS A 65 -1.23 1.85 -15.96
N SER A 66 -0.89 0.70 -15.36
CA SER A 66 -1.35 -0.63 -15.80
C SER A 66 -2.45 -1.16 -14.89
N GLU A 67 -3.58 -1.52 -15.48
CA GLU A 67 -4.70 -2.13 -14.75
C GLU A 67 -4.34 -3.51 -14.22
N ASP A 68 -3.69 -4.31 -15.06
CA ASP A 68 -3.23 -5.65 -14.72
C ASP A 68 -2.26 -5.61 -13.53
N TYR A 69 -1.28 -4.68 -13.56
CA TYR A 69 -0.37 -4.48 -12.44
C TYR A 69 -1.12 -4.08 -11.17
N ALA A 70 -2.11 -3.19 -11.27
CA ALA A 70 -2.88 -2.73 -10.12
C ALA A 70 -3.66 -3.88 -9.47
N LYS A 71 -4.25 -4.76 -10.28
CA LYS A 71 -4.95 -5.96 -9.82
C LYS A 71 -3.98 -6.94 -9.15
N ASP A 72 -2.86 -7.25 -9.79
CA ASP A 72 -1.85 -8.16 -9.26
C ASP A 72 -1.27 -7.64 -7.94
N LEU A 73 -0.92 -6.36 -7.87
CA LEU A 73 -0.39 -5.75 -6.65
C LEU A 73 -1.43 -5.75 -5.53
N SER A 74 -2.70 -5.50 -5.84
CA SER A 74 -3.77 -5.59 -4.83
C SER A 74 -3.96 -7.02 -4.32
N VAL A 75 -3.90 -8.04 -5.19
CA VAL A 75 -3.95 -9.44 -4.78
C VAL A 75 -2.77 -9.77 -3.87
N LEU A 76 -1.56 -9.37 -4.28
CA LEU A 76 -0.33 -9.56 -3.52
C LEU A 76 -0.41 -8.93 -2.12
N ILE A 77 -0.83 -7.67 -2.03
CA ILE A 77 -1.01 -6.96 -0.74
C ILE A 77 -2.03 -7.70 0.15
N ASN A 78 -3.13 -8.18 -0.44
CA ASN A 78 -4.17 -8.87 0.29
C ASN A 78 -3.77 -10.28 0.77
N THR A 79 -2.69 -10.87 0.24
CA THR A 79 -2.12 -12.11 0.81
C THR A 79 -1.63 -11.95 2.26
N PHE A 80 -1.38 -10.71 2.70
CA PHE A 80 -1.03 -10.39 4.09
C PHE A 80 -2.25 -10.14 5.00
N GLY A 81 -3.46 -10.46 4.56
CA GLY A 81 -4.69 -10.24 5.33
C GLY A 81 -5.15 -8.77 5.36
N LEU A 82 -4.68 -7.97 4.42
CA LEU A 82 -5.11 -6.58 4.21
C LEU A 82 -6.33 -6.53 3.28
N ASN A 83 -6.98 -5.37 3.18
CA ASN A 83 -8.14 -5.15 2.32
C ASN A 83 -7.91 -3.97 1.36
N SER A 84 -6.84 -4.06 0.56
CA SER A 84 -6.57 -3.06 -0.46
C SER A 84 -7.62 -3.11 -1.56
N LYS A 85 -7.95 -1.91 -2.07
CA LYS A 85 -8.93 -1.72 -3.14
C LYS A 85 -8.27 -1.05 -4.33
N VAL A 86 -8.75 -1.37 -5.53
CA VAL A 86 -8.31 -0.74 -6.78
C VAL A 86 -9.40 0.19 -7.30
N ILE A 87 -9.04 1.41 -7.68
CA ILE A 87 -9.91 2.34 -8.41
C ILE A 87 -9.19 2.92 -9.61
N GLN A 88 -9.94 3.23 -10.66
CA GLN A 88 -9.42 4.02 -11.78
C GLN A 88 -9.61 5.51 -11.48
N ARG A 89 -8.55 6.31 -11.70
CA ARG A 89 -8.60 7.77 -11.59
C ARG A 89 -7.89 8.39 -12.79
N LYS A 90 -8.65 9.04 -13.66
CA LYS A 90 -8.16 9.55 -14.95
C LYS A 90 -7.48 8.42 -15.75
N ASN A 91 -6.20 8.56 -16.10
CA ASN A 91 -5.42 7.60 -16.87
C ASN A 91 -4.50 6.73 -15.99
N SER A 92 -4.86 6.56 -14.72
CA SER A 92 -4.09 5.80 -13.73
C SER A 92 -5.02 4.91 -12.89
N TYR A 93 -4.42 3.90 -12.30
CA TYR A 93 -5.04 3.00 -11.34
C TYR A 93 -4.39 3.23 -9.97
N ILE A 94 -5.24 3.31 -8.95
CA ILE A 94 -4.84 3.57 -7.57
C ILE A 94 -5.22 2.36 -6.72
N ILE A 95 -4.22 1.76 -6.10
CA ILE A 95 -4.38 0.72 -5.09
C ILE A 95 -4.31 1.39 -3.73
N TYR A 96 -5.32 1.27 -2.88
CA TYR A 96 -5.36 2.04 -1.62
C TYR A 96 -5.86 1.26 -0.40
N LEU A 97 -5.45 1.73 0.78
CA LEU A 97 -5.93 1.36 2.10
C LEU A 97 -6.42 2.61 2.84
N LYS A 98 -7.57 2.51 3.52
CA LYS A 98 -8.19 3.63 4.26
C LYS A 98 -8.30 3.40 5.77
N GLU A 99 -7.97 2.21 6.25
CA GLU A 99 -8.04 1.86 7.66
C GLU A 99 -6.67 2.03 8.30
N GLY A 100 -6.58 2.80 9.40
CA GLY A 100 -5.31 3.09 10.07
C GLY A 100 -4.56 1.84 10.52
N GLU A 101 -5.29 0.81 10.95
CA GLU A 101 -4.73 -0.50 11.32
C GLU A 101 -4.07 -1.21 10.14
N GLN A 102 -4.75 -1.25 9.00
CA GLN A 102 -4.21 -1.87 7.79
C GLN A 102 -3.00 -1.13 7.24
N ILE A 103 -3.01 0.21 7.32
CA ILE A 103 -1.86 1.04 6.95
C ILE A 103 -0.67 0.75 7.87
N SER A 104 -0.91 0.67 9.18
CA SER A 104 0.12 0.31 10.18
C SER A 104 0.71 -1.07 9.91
N ASN A 105 -0.15 -2.06 9.66
CA ASN A 105 0.27 -3.42 9.31
C ASN A 105 1.12 -3.44 8.03
N LEU A 106 0.71 -2.71 6.98
CA LEU A 106 1.50 -2.59 5.76
C LEU A 106 2.87 -1.95 6.03
N LEU A 107 2.95 -0.88 6.83
CA LEU A 107 4.21 -0.26 7.23
C LEU A 107 5.13 -1.26 7.95
N GLY A 108 4.57 -2.13 8.78
CA GLY A 108 5.30 -3.21 9.45
C GLY A 108 5.84 -4.25 8.48
N ILE A 109 5.00 -4.69 7.53
CA ILE A 109 5.34 -5.65 6.46
C ILE A 109 6.50 -5.13 5.61
N ILE A 110 6.49 -3.85 5.25
CA ILE A 110 7.56 -3.24 4.45
C ILE A 110 8.75 -2.78 5.30
N GLY A 111 8.71 -2.91 6.64
CA GLY A 111 9.82 -2.55 7.53
C GLY A 111 10.00 -1.05 7.79
N ALA A 112 8.96 -0.23 7.55
CA ALA A 112 8.97 1.20 7.79
C ALA A 112 8.63 1.53 9.27
N HIS A 113 9.44 1.02 10.20
CA HIS A 113 9.15 1.04 11.64
C HIS A 113 9.01 2.45 12.23
N THR A 114 9.83 3.41 11.79
CA THR A 114 9.73 4.79 12.28
C THR A 114 8.38 5.41 11.93
N SER A 115 7.96 5.31 10.66
CA SER A 115 6.67 5.83 10.21
C SER A 115 5.49 5.07 10.83
N LEU A 116 5.65 3.78 11.12
CA LEU A 116 4.67 3.00 11.86
C LEU A 116 4.46 3.58 13.27
N LEU A 117 5.54 3.82 14.01
CA LEU A 117 5.47 4.37 15.36
C LEU A 117 4.84 5.77 15.38
N GLU A 118 5.18 6.61 14.40
CA GLU A 118 4.56 7.92 14.21
C GLU A 118 3.05 7.81 13.96
N LEU A 119 2.63 6.86 13.10
CA LEU A 119 1.22 6.61 12.81
C LEU A 119 0.46 6.14 14.06
N GLU A 120 1.04 5.22 14.84
CA GLU A 120 0.43 4.72 16.08
C GLU A 120 0.28 5.82 17.13
N ASN A 121 1.28 6.69 17.30
CA ASN A 121 1.17 7.86 18.17
C ASN A 121 -0.02 8.77 17.75
N ILE A 122 -0.19 9.00 16.45
CA ILE A 122 -1.31 9.79 15.93
C ILE A 122 -2.65 9.09 16.17
N ARG A 123 -2.73 7.76 16.02
CA ARG A 123 -3.94 6.97 16.33
C ARG A 123 -4.34 7.10 17.79
N ILE A 124 -3.40 6.92 18.72
CA ILE A 124 -3.64 7.04 20.17
C ILE A 124 -4.16 8.44 20.50
N MET A 125 -3.53 9.48 19.97
CA MET A 125 -3.94 10.87 20.24
C MET A 125 -5.34 11.19 19.69
N LYS A 126 -5.70 10.64 18.51
CA LYS A 126 -7.05 10.78 17.97
C LYS A 126 -8.09 10.05 18.80
N GLU A 127 -7.79 8.84 19.25
CA GLU A 127 -8.69 8.07 20.11
C GLU A 127 -8.95 8.79 21.43
N MET A 128 -7.90 9.27 22.10
CA MET A 128 -8.01 10.07 23.32
C MET A 128 -8.90 11.30 23.13
N ARG A 129 -8.68 12.08 22.06
CA ARG A 129 -9.53 13.26 21.74
C ARG A 129 -10.98 12.87 21.50
N ASN A 130 -11.23 11.78 20.77
CA ASN A 130 -12.59 11.31 20.49
C ASN A 130 -13.30 10.85 21.77
N ASN A 131 -12.59 10.19 22.69
CA ASN A 131 -13.14 9.79 23.98
C ASN A 131 -13.52 11.01 24.83
N VAL A 132 -12.66 12.03 24.90
CA VAL A 132 -12.98 13.30 25.59
C VAL A 132 -14.20 13.97 24.98
N ASN A 133 -14.26 14.09 23.65
CA ASN A 133 -15.42 14.69 22.98
C ASN A 133 -16.73 13.95 23.26
N ARG A 134 -16.69 12.61 23.33
CA ARG A 134 -17.85 11.80 23.71
C ARG A 134 -18.31 12.08 25.13
N LEU A 135 -17.37 12.14 26.09
CA LEU A 135 -17.69 12.46 27.49
C LEU A 135 -18.33 13.84 27.62
N VAL A 136 -17.72 14.86 27.01
CA VAL A 136 -18.24 16.24 27.03
C VAL A 136 -19.63 16.33 26.39
N ASN A 137 -19.85 15.63 25.28
CA ASN A 137 -21.17 15.58 24.64
C ASN A 137 -22.23 14.92 25.53
N CYS A 138 -21.88 13.85 26.25
CA CYS A 138 -22.78 13.21 27.20
C CYS A 138 -23.13 14.15 28.37
N GLU A 139 -22.15 14.86 28.95
CA GLU A 139 -22.41 15.83 30.01
C GLU A 139 -23.28 17.00 29.53
N THR A 140 -22.98 17.54 28.35
CA THR A 140 -23.75 18.65 27.76
C THR A 140 -25.20 18.23 27.50
N ALA A 141 -25.44 17.01 27.01
CA ALA A 141 -26.79 16.47 26.78
C ALA A 141 -27.57 16.19 28.07
N ASN A 142 -26.88 15.94 29.19
CA ASN A 142 -27.53 15.73 30.50
C ASN A 142 -27.82 17.02 31.25
N LEU A 143 -27.17 18.13 30.87
CA LEU A 143 -27.35 19.47 31.44
C LEU A 143 -28.31 20.36 30.64
N SER A 144 -28.86 19.86 29.52
CA SER A 144 -29.83 20.57 28.68
C SER A 144 -31.28 20.18 28.97
#